data_AF-A0A0C2ZYH9-F1
#
_entry.id   AF-A0A0C2ZYH9-F1
#
_cell.length_a   1.000
_cell.length_b   1.000
_cell.length_c   1.000
_cell.angle_alpha   90.00
_cell.angle_beta   90.00
_cell.angle_gamma   90.00
#
_symmetry.space_group_name_H-M   'P 1'
#
loop_
_entity.id
_entity.type
_entity.pdbx_description
1 polymer ?
#
loop_
_entity_poly.entity_id
_entity_poly.type
_entity_poly.pdbx_seq_one_letter_code
_entity_poly.pdbx_strand_id
1 'polypeptide(L)'
;MGGYLICPIALGTDIVVHSMTKWIGRHGNTIAGAVIDSGKFDWTRSGKFPSFTEPSEGYHGLIFSETFGNTTFAMKLRVKLLRDIGPTLNPFGAFLLIQGLETLSLHGQKYSDNALELAKWAPTSTCSYLFSVDICIGNRYLLNYSKVSWVSYPGLPSHKY
;
A
#
# COMPACT_ATOMS: atom_id res chain seq x y z
N MET A 1 3.07 5.42 3.58
CA MET A 1 2.76 6.82 3.19
C MET A 1 2.82 7.00 1.66
N GLY A 2 2.05 6.25 0.87
CA GLY A 2 1.90 6.48 -0.59
C GLY A 2 3.17 6.78 -1.39
N GLY A 3 4.28 6.06 -1.16
CA GLY A 3 5.55 6.30 -1.85
C GLY A 3 6.52 7.29 -1.19
N TYR A 4 6.09 8.09 -0.20
CA TYR A 4 6.94 9.11 0.45
C TYR A 4 8.12 8.53 1.23
N LEU A 5 7.88 7.52 2.07
CA LEU A 5 8.93 6.92 2.92
C LEU A 5 9.80 5.91 2.17
N ILE A 6 9.21 5.23 1.18
CA ILE A 6 9.86 4.17 0.42
C ILE A 6 9.23 4.14 -0.96
N CYS A 7 10.06 3.96 -1.98
CA CYS A 7 9.63 3.69 -3.35
C CYS A 7 9.97 2.22 -3.69
N PRO A 8 9.03 1.27 -3.50
CA PRO A 8 9.31 -0.15 -3.74
C PRO A 8 9.75 -0.47 -5.18
N ILE A 9 9.28 0.32 -6.15
CA ILE A 9 9.66 0.19 -7.57
C ILE A 9 11.16 0.47 -7.79
N ALA A 10 11.76 1.34 -6.97
CA ALA A 10 13.20 1.58 -6.98
C ALA A 10 13.98 0.39 -6.39
N LEU A 11 13.32 -0.42 -5.54
CA LEU A 11 13.89 -1.62 -4.92
C LEU A 11 13.61 -2.90 -5.72
N GLY A 12 13.08 -2.79 -6.94
CA GLY A 12 12.81 -3.93 -7.82
C GLY A 12 11.42 -4.55 -7.69
N THR A 13 10.47 -3.89 -7.01
CA THR A 13 9.06 -4.34 -7.00
C THR A 13 8.36 -3.99 -8.30
N ASP A 14 7.66 -4.96 -8.89
CA ASP A 14 6.99 -4.77 -10.18
C ASP A 14 5.60 -4.12 -10.08
N ILE A 15 4.79 -4.52 -9.09
CA ILE A 15 3.42 -4.05 -8.87
C ILE A 15 3.27 -3.54 -7.44
N VAL A 16 2.76 -2.33 -7.27
CA VAL A 16 2.49 -1.72 -5.96
C VAL A 16 1.00 -1.48 -5.79
N VAL A 17 0.45 -1.87 -4.64
CA VAL A 17 -0.95 -1.62 -4.30
C VAL A 17 -1.03 -0.67 -3.11
N HIS A 18 -1.92 0.33 -3.22
CA HIS A 18 -2.19 1.29 -2.16
C HIS A 18 -3.67 1.30 -1.79
N SER A 19 -3.92 1.25 -0.47
CA SER A 19 -5.19 1.71 0.10
C SER A 19 -5.13 3.23 0.19
N MET A 20 -5.74 3.91 -0.78
CA MET A 20 -5.74 5.36 -0.85
C MET A 20 -6.62 5.98 0.24
N THR A 21 -7.58 5.24 0.79
CA THR A 21 -8.36 5.59 1.99
C THR A 21 -7.50 6.03 3.18
N LYS A 22 -6.29 5.46 3.28
CA LYS A 22 -5.37 5.70 4.40
C LYS A 22 -4.58 6.98 4.15
N TRP A 23 -3.26 6.91 4.19
CA TRP A 23 -2.38 8.08 4.20
C TRP A 23 -2.45 8.97 2.96
N ILE A 24 -2.89 8.47 1.81
CA ILE A 24 -3.00 9.28 0.57
C ILE A 24 -4.20 10.23 0.67
N GLY A 25 -5.38 9.73 1.04
CA GLY A 25 -6.56 10.57 1.26
C GLY A 25 -6.56 11.24 2.64
N ARG A 26 -6.15 10.52 3.68
CA ARG A 26 -5.87 10.89 5.09
C ARG A 26 -7.01 11.49 5.90
N HIS A 27 -7.92 12.24 5.28
CA HIS A 27 -9.00 12.97 5.95
C HIS A 27 -10.19 12.09 6.35
N GLY A 28 -10.10 10.76 6.16
CA GLY A 28 -11.16 9.81 6.55
C GLY A 28 -12.49 10.01 5.81
N ASN A 29 -12.46 10.71 4.67
CA ASN A 29 -13.64 11.18 3.95
C ASN A 29 -13.88 10.45 2.62
N THR A 30 -13.00 9.55 2.21
CA THR A 30 -13.09 8.85 0.91
C THR A 30 -12.45 7.47 1.00
N ILE A 31 -13.13 6.47 0.43
CA ILE A 31 -12.61 5.11 0.27
C ILE A 31 -12.10 4.94 -1.16
N ALA A 32 -10.86 4.48 -1.32
CA ALA A 32 -10.27 4.24 -2.62
C ALA A 32 -9.04 3.31 -2.55
N GLY A 33 -8.71 2.73 -3.70
CA GLY A 33 -7.49 1.96 -3.92
C GLY A 33 -6.80 2.37 -5.22
N ALA A 34 -5.49 2.15 -5.28
CA ALA A 34 -4.70 2.30 -6.49
C ALA A 34 -3.78 1.10 -6.69
N VAL A 35 -3.58 0.73 -7.95
CA VAL A 35 -2.57 -0.23 -8.38
C VAL A 35 -1.62 0.50 -9.32
N ILE A 36 -0.33 0.40 -9.04
CA ILE A 36 0.75 1.03 -9.80
C ILE A 36 1.57 -0.09 -10.44
N ASP A 37 1.64 -0.04 -11.77
CA ASP A 37 2.47 -0.92 -12.59
C ASP A 37 3.81 -0.22 -12.86
N SER A 38 4.92 -0.87 -12.51
CA SER A 38 6.26 -0.34 -12.78
C SER A 38 6.64 -0.41 -14.26
N GLY A 39 5.99 -1.29 -15.02
CA GLY A 39 6.35 -1.64 -16.39
C GLY A 39 7.72 -2.30 -16.58
N LYS A 40 8.33 -2.83 -15.50
CA LYS A 40 9.64 -3.49 -15.56
C LYS A 40 9.56 -5.00 -15.71
N PHE A 41 8.42 -5.60 -15.38
CA PHE A 41 8.25 -7.05 -15.42
C PHE A 41 8.00 -7.56 -16.84
N ASP A 42 8.80 -8.54 -17.27
CA ASP A 42 8.58 -9.25 -18.53
C ASP A 42 7.61 -10.42 -18.34
N TRP A 43 6.36 -10.20 -18.73
CA TRP A 43 5.27 -11.18 -18.66
C TRP A 43 5.44 -12.36 -19.61
N THR A 44 6.31 -12.26 -20.61
CA THR A 44 6.51 -13.28 -21.65
C THR A 44 7.57 -14.32 -21.25
N ARG A 45 8.59 -13.90 -20.50
CA ARG A 45 9.80 -14.70 -20.22
C ARG A 45 9.54 -16.03 -19.50
N SER A 46 8.58 -16.06 -18.59
CA SER A 46 8.42 -17.19 -17.66
C SER A 46 7.45 -18.28 -18.15
N GLY A 47 6.64 -17.99 -19.17
CA GLY A 47 5.53 -18.88 -19.59
C GLY A 47 4.41 -19.06 -18.55
N LYS A 48 4.50 -18.44 -17.36
CA LYS A 48 3.52 -18.60 -16.27
C LYS A 48 2.27 -17.74 -16.42
N PHE A 49 2.25 -16.86 -17.42
CA PHE A 49 1.24 -15.81 -17.56
C PHE A 49 0.46 -15.91 -18.89
N PRO A 50 -0.15 -17.07 -19.20
CA PRO A 50 -0.80 -17.32 -20.49
C PRO A 50 -1.88 -16.27 -20.80
N SER A 51 -2.59 -15.81 -19.77
CA SER A 51 -3.61 -14.78 -19.93
C SER A 51 -3.08 -13.43 -20.47
N PHE A 52 -1.76 -13.20 -20.53
CA PHE A 52 -1.13 -12.03 -21.12
C PHE A 52 -0.44 -12.33 -22.47
N THR A 53 -0.05 -13.58 -22.71
CA THR A 53 0.73 -14.02 -23.87
C THR A 53 -0.08 -14.80 -24.90
N GLU A 54 -1.30 -15.21 -24.56
CA GLU A 54 -2.21 -15.92 -25.45
C GLU A 54 -3.36 -15.01 -25.94
N PRO A 55 -3.96 -15.32 -27.11
CA PRO A 55 -5.09 -14.58 -27.65
C PRO A 55 -6.27 -14.50 -26.67
N SER A 56 -6.73 -13.29 -26.36
CA SER A 56 -7.89 -13.08 -25.50
C SER A 56 -9.20 -13.08 -26.28
N GLU A 57 -10.08 -14.03 -25.99
CA GLU A 57 -11.42 -14.12 -26.60
C GLU A 57 -12.24 -12.82 -26.42
N GLY A 58 -12.29 -12.27 -25.21
CA GLY A 58 -13.04 -11.04 -24.89
C GLY A 58 -12.49 -9.75 -25.52
N TYR A 59 -11.43 -9.86 -26.34
CA TYR A 59 -10.77 -8.78 -27.07
C TYR A 59 -10.42 -9.20 -28.51
N HIS A 60 -11.22 -10.06 -29.15
CA HIS A 60 -11.04 -10.46 -30.56
C HIS A 60 -9.68 -11.08 -30.88
N GLY A 61 -9.13 -11.88 -29.96
CA GLY A 61 -7.84 -12.55 -30.13
C GLY A 61 -6.63 -11.66 -29.81
N LEU A 62 -6.84 -10.48 -29.23
CA LEU A 62 -5.75 -9.59 -28.82
C LEU A 62 -4.78 -10.30 -27.84
N ILE A 63 -3.48 -10.21 -28.12
CA ILE A 63 -2.42 -10.60 -27.20
C ILE A 63 -1.95 -9.36 -26.43
N PHE A 64 -2.22 -9.36 -25.12
CA PHE A 64 -2.01 -8.18 -24.27
C PHE A 64 -0.54 -7.76 -24.14
N SER A 65 0.38 -8.71 -24.06
CA SER A 65 1.82 -8.46 -23.95
C SER A 65 2.39 -7.83 -25.22
N GLU A 66 1.97 -8.28 -26.40
CA GLU A 66 2.38 -7.72 -27.68
C GLU A 66 1.80 -6.32 -27.90
N THR A 67 0.54 -6.11 -27.52
CA THR A 67 -0.18 -4.86 -27.82
C THR A 67 0.22 -3.71 -26.90
N PHE A 68 0.36 -3.98 -25.60
CA PHE A 68 0.55 -2.93 -24.58
C PHE A 68 1.97 -2.91 -23.98
N GLY A 69 2.83 -3.86 -24.35
CA GLY A 69 4.24 -3.93 -23.97
C GLY A 69 4.46 -3.86 -22.45
N ASN A 70 5.16 -2.83 -22.01
CA ASN A 70 5.47 -2.64 -20.60
C ASN A 70 4.25 -2.25 -19.75
N THR A 71 3.20 -1.68 -20.33
CA THR A 71 1.99 -1.26 -19.59
C THR A 71 0.89 -2.33 -19.55
N THR A 72 1.22 -3.54 -20.01
CA THR A 72 0.28 -4.64 -20.20
C THR A 72 -0.52 -4.99 -18.95
N PHE A 73 0.09 -4.95 -17.76
CA PHE A 73 -0.64 -5.27 -16.53
C PHE A 73 -1.67 -4.19 -16.19
N ALA A 74 -1.26 -2.92 -16.14
CA ALA A 74 -2.17 -1.81 -15.91
C ALA A 74 -3.32 -1.74 -16.94
N MET A 75 -3.00 -1.96 -18.22
CA MET A 75 -4.01 -1.92 -19.29
C MET A 75 -5.00 -3.07 -19.15
N LYS A 76 -4.54 -4.30 -18.94
CA LYS A 76 -5.44 -5.43 -18.71
C LYS A 76 -6.31 -5.24 -17.48
N LEU A 77 -5.78 -4.67 -16.40
CA LEU A 77 -6.55 -4.35 -15.20
C LEU A 77 -7.67 -3.34 -15.51
N ARG A 78 -7.41 -2.34 -16.36
CA ARG A 78 -8.43 -1.36 -16.79
C ARG A 78 -9.43 -1.94 -17.78
N VAL A 79 -8.97 -2.61 -18.83
CA VAL A 79 -9.85 -3.00 -19.92
C VAL A 79 -10.63 -4.27 -19.56
N LYS A 80 -10.03 -5.24 -18.87
CA LYS A 80 -10.70 -6.48 -18.49
C LYS A 80 -11.33 -6.39 -17.11
N LEU A 81 -10.52 -6.21 -16.06
CA LEU A 81 -11.04 -6.24 -14.68
C LEU A 81 -12.01 -5.09 -14.42
N LEU A 82 -11.58 -3.84 -14.58
CA LEU A 82 -12.43 -2.69 -14.25
C LEU A 82 -13.73 -2.67 -15.08
N ARG A 83 -13.67 -3.04 -16.36
CA ARG A 83 -14.86 -3.15 -17.24
C ARG A 83 -15.83 -4.24 -16.76
N ASP A 84 -15.32 -5.41 -16.43
CA ASP A 84 -16.16 -6.59 -16.19
C ASP A 84 -16.72 -6.62 -14.74
N ILE A 85 -15.92 -6.22 -13.74
CA ILE A 85 -16.33 -6.24 -12.32
C ILE A 85 -16.71 -4.86 -11.75
N GLY A 86 -16.39 -3.77 -12.44
CA GLY A 86 -16.88 -2.42 -12.11
C GLY A 86 -16.36 -1.70 -10.85
N PRO A 87 -15.19 -1.99 -10.23
CA PRO A 87 -14.68 -1.25 -9.07
C PRO A 87 -14.16 0.15 -9.46
N THR A 88 -15.07 1.00 -9.93
CA THR A 88 -14.77 2.33 -10.47
C THR A 88 -14.75 3.35 -9.35
N LEU A 89 -13.67 4.15 -9.29
CA LEU A 89 -13.58 5.27 -8.38
C LEU A 89 -14.51 6.40 -8.85
N ASN A 90 -15.36 6.89 -7.95
CA ASN A 90 -16.22 8.04 -8.27
C ASN A 90 -15.38 9.33 -8.41
N PRO A 91 -15.76 10.26 -9.32
CA PRO A 91 -14.95 11.43 -9.64
C PRO A 91 -14.78 12.41 -8.47
N PHE A 92 -15.78 12.54 -7.61
CA PHE A 92 -15.69 13.38 -6.41
C PHE A 92 -14.67 12.83 -5.40
N GLY A 93 -14.65 11.51 -5.21
CA GLY A 93 -13.66 10.80 -4.41
C GLY A 93 -12.27 10.96 -4.99
N ALA A 94 -12.11 10.88 -6.32
CA ALA A 94 -10.84 11.16 -6.97
C ALA A 94 -10.34 12.59 -6.67
N PHE A 95 -11.22 13.59 -6.73
CA PHE A 95 -10.89 14.97 -6.36
C PHE A 95 -10.43 15.09 -4.90
N LEU A 96 -11.15 14.46 -3.95
CA LEU A 96 -10.78 14.46 -2.54
C LEU A 96 -9.42 13.78 -2.28
N LEU A 97 -9.08 12.75 -3.04
CA LEU A 97 -7.77 12.10 -2.94
C LEU A 97 -6.64 12.99 -3.46
N ILE A 98 -6.87 13.76 -4.53
CA ILE A 98 -5.89 14.71 -5.05
C ILE A 98 -5.59 15.79 -4.00
N GLN A 99 -6.62 16.32 -3.34
CA GLN A 99 -6.46 17.26 -2.23
C GLN A 99 -5.61 16.68 -1.08
N GLY A 100 -5.81 15.41 -0.71
CA GLY A 100 -4.97 14.74 0.28
C GLY A 100 -3.52 14.54 -0.21
N LEU A 101 -3.35 14.21 -1.49
CA LEU A 101 -2.05 13.95 -2.11
C LEU A 101 -1.15 15.19 -2.14
N GLU A 102 -1.71 16.39 -2.35
CA GLU A 102 -0.98 17.66 -2.36
C GLU A 102 -0.20 17.94 -1.08
N THR A 103 -0.65 17.37 0.05
CA THR A 103 -0.04 17.57 1.37
C THR A 103 0.57 16.29 1.96
N LEU A 104 0.69 15.22 1.16
CA LEU A 104 1.14 13.91 1.61
C LEU A 104 2.53 13.94 2.26
N SER A 105 3.48 14.70 1.69
CA SER A 105 4.86 14.78 2.20
C SER A 105 4.94 15.46 3.56
N LEU A 106 4.25 16.60 3.72
CA LEU A 106 4.19 17.36 4.99
C LEU A 106 3.60 16.49 6.11
N HIS A 107 2.50 15.80 5.80
CA HIS A 107 1.88 14.88 6.73
C HIS A 107 2.76 13.67 7.01
N GLY A 108 3.34 13.05 5.97
CA GLY A 108 4.24 11.91 6.10
C GLY A 108 5.38 12.19 7.06
N GLN A 109 6.05 13.34 6.89
CA GLN A 109 7.10 13.80 7.80
C GLN A 109 6.57 13.95 9.23
N LYS A 110 5.49 14.72 9.42
CA LYS A 110 4.98 15.00 10.77
C LYS A 110 4.49 13.75 11.49
N TYR A 111 3.90 12.79 10.78
CA TYR A 111 3.51 11.51 11.33
C TYR A 111 4.72 10.68 11.76
N SER A 112 5.77 10.63 10.94
CA SER A 112 7.01 9.95 11.29
C SER A 112 7.72 10.59 12.49
N ASP A 113 7.80 11.92 12.54
CA ASP A 113 8.42 12.65 13.65
C ASP A 113 7.67 12.42 14.97
N ASN A 114 6.34 12.58 14.96
CA ASN A 114 5.51 12.37 16.14
C ASN A 114 5.58 10.91 16.62
N ALA A 115 5.60 9.94 15.69
CA ALA A 115 5.77 8.54 16.02
C ALA A 115 7.14 8.31 16.69
N LEU A 116 8.22 8.82 16.09
CA LEU A 116 9.57 8.68 16.64
C LEU A 116 9.72 9.37 18.01
N GLU A 117 9.11 10.53 18.21
CA GLU A 117 9.12 11.23 19.49
C GLU A 117 8.41 10.40 20.57
N LEU A 118 7.23 9.87 20.25
CA LEU A 118 6.51 8.98 21.15
C LEU A 118 7.31 7.70 21.44
N ALA A 119 8.03 7.18 20.44
CA ALA A 119 8.93 6.03 20.57
C ALA A 119 10.04 6.27 21.60
N LYS A 120 10.64 7.47 21.56
CA LYS A 120 11.75 7.88 22.42
C LYS A 120 11.31 8.27 23.82
N TRP A 121 10.10 8.84 23.95
CA TRP A 121 9.52 9.18 25.24
C TRP A 121 9.20 7.95 26.08
N ALA A 122 8.83 6.83 25.44
CA ALA A 122 8.58 5.58 26.15
C ALA A 122 9.86 5.04 26.83
N PRO A 123 9.79 4.56 28.10
CA PRO A 123 10.98 4.18 28.87
C PRO A 123 11.83 3.09 28.19
N THR A 124 13.15 3.34 28.08
CA THR A 124 14.13 2.52 27.35
C THR A 124 14.42 1.15 27.98
N SER A 125 14.08 0.92 29.25
CA SER A 125 14.37 -0.32 29.98
C SER A 125 13.56 -1.56 29.52
N THR A 126 12.97 -1.53 28.32
CA THR A 126 12.12 -2.61 27.78
C THR A 126 12.36 -2.90 26.29
N CYS A 127 13.35 -2.27 25.64
CA CYS A 127 13.60 -2.41 24.21
C CYS A 127 15.07 -2.81 23.94
N SER A 128 15.45 -4.05 24.28
CA SER A 128 16.82 -4.55 24.09
C SER A 128 17.00 -5.51 22.90
N TYR A 129 15.96 -5.85 22.13
CA TYR A 129 16.05 -6.98 21.18
C TYR A 129 15.39 -6.82 19.80
N LEU A 130 14.88 -5.65 19.39
CA LEU A 130 14.21 -5.55 18.08
C LEU A 130 14.66 -4.33 17.27
N PHE A 131 15.19 -4.62 16.08
CA PHE A 131 15.77 -3.71 15.07
C PHE A 131 14.78 -2.75 14.39
N SER A 132 13.56 -2.57 14.91
CA SER A 132 12.56 -1.67 14.30
C SER A 132 11.89 -0.78 15.32
N VAL A 133 12.04 0.54 15.11
CA VAL A 133 11.46 1.62 15.91
C VAL A 133 9.93 1.59 15.88
N ASP A 134 9.32 0.94 14.87
CA ASP A 134 7.87 0.75 14.77
C ASP A 134 7.28 -0.14 15.88
N ILE A 135 8.09 -0.96 16.57
CA ILE A 135 7.60 -2.01 17.49
C ILE A 135 7.62 -1.58 18.97
N CYS A 136 8.52 -0.67 19.37
CA CYS A 136 8.70 -0.35 20.79
C CYS A 136 7.74 0.74 21.33
N ILE A 137 7.06 1.50 20.46
CA ILE A 137 6.27 2.69 20.83
C ILE A 137 5.04 2.37 21.69
N GLY A 138 4.39 1.22 21.46
CA GLY A 138 3.07 0.94 22.02
C GLY A 138 3.03 -0.03 23.20
N ASN A 139 4.09 -0.78 23.43
CA ASN A 139 3.86 -2.16 23.86
C ASN A 139 3.63 -2.37 25.36
N ARG A 140 4.07 -1.50 26.28
CA ARG A 140 3.59 -1.54 27.69
C ARG A 140 2.66 -0.40 28.08
N TYR A 141 2.80 0.77 27.45
CA TYR A 141 1.99 1.93 27.79
C TYR A 141 0.54 1.78 27.31
N LEU A 142 0.32 1.36 26.05
CA LEU A 142 -1.03 1.16 25.53
C LEU A 142 -1.71 -0.07 26.13
N LEU A 143 -0.95 -1.11 26.54
CA LEU A 143 -1.52 -2.25 27.27
C LEU A 143 -2.21 -1.86 28.58
N ASN A 144 -1.66 -0.86 29.27
CA ASN A 144 -2.19 -0.40 30.56
C ASN A 144 -3.16 0.77 30.39
N TYR A 145 -3.41 1.22 29.15
CA TYR A 145 -4.33 2.32 28.89
C TYR A 145 -5.75 1.78 28.77
N SER A 146 -6.64 2.20 29.67
CA SER A 146 -8.01 1.66 29.80
C SER A 146 -8.87 1.72 28.53
N LYS A 147 -8.48 2.55 27.55
CA LYS A 147 -9.19 2.73 26.27
C LYS A 147 -8.59 1.93 25.11
N VAL A 148 -7.52 1.18 25.31
CA VAL A 148 -6.83 0.44 24.25
C VAL A 148 -6.86 -1.06 24.55
N SER A 149 -7.65 -1.80 23.76
CA SER A 149 -7.91 -3.23 23.99
C SER A 149 -7.20 -4.20 23.04
N TRP A 150 -6.51 -3.69 22.01
CA TRP A 150 -6.10 -4.47 20.84
C TRP A 150 -4.58 -4.67 20.71
N VAL A 151 -3.78 -4.23 21.67
CA VAL A 151 -2.32 -4.34 21.60
C VAL A 151 -1.91 -5.79 21.85
N SER A 152 -1.40 -6.45 20.81
CA SER A 152 -0.96 -7.85 20.84
C SER A 152 0.25 -8.00 19.92
N TYR A 153 1.43 -8.22 20.50
CA TYR A 153 2.69 -8.36 19.77
C TYR A 153 3.58 -9.45 20.38
N PRO A 154 4.36 -10.18 19.55
CA PRO A 154 5.36 -11.12 20.03
C PRO A 154 6.31 -10.46 21.05
N GLY A 155 6.44 -11.06 22.23
CA GLY A 155 7.24 -10.53 23.35
C GLY A 155 6.45 -9.78 24.44
N LEU A 156 5.12 -9.64 24.29
CA LEU A 156 4.25 -9.10 25.35
C LEU A 156 3.59 -10.18 26.20
N PRO A 157 3.40 -9.95 27.52
CA PRO A 157 2.70 -10.90 28.40
C PRO A 157 1.25 -11.19 27.97
N SER A 158 0.60 -10.27 27.26
CA SER A 158 -0.77 -10.41 26.75
C SER A 158 -0.86 -11.16 25.42
N HIS A 159 0.26 -11.46 24.76
CA HIS A 159 0.27 -12.14 23.47
C HIS A 159 0.10 -13.65 23.67
N LYS A 160 -0.94 -14.22 23.04
CA LYS A 160 -1.36 -15.62 23.26
C LYS A 160 -0.66 -16.65 22.35
N TYR A 161 0.35 -16.25 21.58
CA TYR A 161 0.99 -17.11 20.56
C TYR A 161 2.50 -16.92 20.52
#